data_AF-A0A6S7BCE4-F1
#
_entry.id   AF-A0A6S7BCE4-F1
#
_cell.length_a   1.000
_cell.length_b   1.000
_cell.length_c   1.000
_cell.angle_alpha   90.00
_cell.angle_beta   90.00
_cell.angle_gamma   90.00
#
_symmetry.space_group_name_H-M   'P 1'
#
loop_
_entity.id
_entity.type
_entity.pdbx_description
1 polymer ?
#
loop_
_entity_poly.entity_id
_entity_poly.type
_entity_poly.pdbx_seq_one_letter_code
_entity_poly.pdbx_strand_id
1 'polypeptide(L)'
;MTQTLALKDRDLFWPPADELTEVTERIRARLGDWPPTHAPWRICLTAPDAPNGGDLIVIADAQQHGEQMARWLVQGAGVIEAAQNKATLHLGGEKYRLEGHLAEDWIAALAAFLDCGFDPHDALVLALAWRDGDETRADDAFPADLARFPRLAGMPAAPAQAFARCPDRLGLYPVLPTAEWVERVVGFGVKTVQLRRKSAEPADELKREIARCVAAGRAHDAQVFINDHWQAALEAGAYGVHLGQEDLHTADLSALAAAGIRLGLSTHGFYEILKALHFRPSYIALGAVFPTTTKVMPTAPQGLKRLTRYVRLLDGVVPLVAIGGIDLQVLPEVLATGVGCAAVVRAVTEASDPAAAVSALQQGFTR
;
A
#
# COMPACT_ATOMS: atom_id res chain seq x y z
N MET A 1 -26.71 -22.94 -28.77
CA MET A 1 -27.08 -22.62 -27.38
C MET A 1 -25.78 -22.53 -26.62
N THR A 2 -25.24 -21.32 -26.50
CA THR A 2 -23.96 -21.07 -25.85
C THR A 2 -24.21 -21.13 -24.35
N GLN A 3 -23.67 -22.13 -23.68
CA GLN A 3 -23.66 -22.15 -22.22
C GLN A 3 -22.59 -21.16 -21.78
N THR A 4 -23.01 -20.00 -21.31
CA THR A 4 -22.11 -19.06 -20.63
C THR A 4 -21.79 -19.67 -19.26
N LEU A 5 -20.57 -20.16 -19.07
CA LEU A 5 -20.03 -20.39 -17.73
C LEU A 5 -19.66 -19.02 -17.16
N ALA A 6 -20.19 -18.72 -15.98
CA ALA A 6 -20.06 -17.40 -15.37
C ALA A 6 -19.33 -17.52 -14.03
N LEU A 7 -18.23 -16.77 -13.89
CA LEU A 7 -17.60 -16.56 -12.59
C LEU A 7 -18.53 -15.68 -11.75
N LYS A 8 -19.42 -16.31 -10.97
CA LYS A 8 -20.48 -15.63 -10.18
C LYS A 8 -21.40 -14.76 -11.05
N ASP A 9 -21.92 -15.31 -12.15
CA ASP A 9 -22.97 -14.68 -12.98
C ASP A 9 -22.60 -13.34 -13.66
N ARG A 10 -21.33 -13.15 -14.07
CA ARG A 10 -20.87 -11.91 -14.73
C ARG A 10 -19.88 -12.12 -15.88
N ASP A 11 -19.90 -11.21 -16.85
CA ASP A 11 -18.96 -11.19 -17.98
C ASP A 11 -17.62 -10.57 -17.57
N LEU A 12 -16.57 -11.39 -17.53
CA LEU A 12 -15.21 -10.96 -17.18
C LEU A 12 -14.38 -10.61 -18.42
N PHE A 13 -14.66 -11.22 -19.57
CA PHE A 13 -13.90 -11.07 -20.80
C PHE A 13 -14.74 -10.54 -21.96
N TRP A 14 -14.15 -9.71 -22.81
CA TRP A 14 -14.76 -9.23 -24.04
C TRP A 14 -13.83 -9.37 -25.26
N PRO A 15 -14.28 -10.05 -26.35
CA PRO A 15 -15.46 -10.93 -26.37
C PRO A 15 -15.30 -12.09 -25.36
N PRO A 16 -16.40 -12.76 -24.95
CA PRO A 16 -16.31 -13.92 -24.05
C PRO A 16 -15.36 -14.99 -24.59
N ALA A 17 -14.55 -15.57 -23.71
CA ALA A 17 -13.58 -16.62 -24.04
C ALA A 17 -13.66 -17.74 -23.00
N ASP A 18 -14.37 -18.82 -23.34
CA ASP A 18 -14.70 -19.91 -22.41
C ASP A 18 -13.45 -20.50 -21.74
N GLU A 19 -12.38 -20.76 -22.52
CA GLU A 19 -11.12 -21.29 -21.99
C GLU A 19 -10.47 -20.38 -20.93
N LEU A 20 -10.48 -19.05 -21.15
CA LEU A 20 -9.92 -18.09 -20.19
C LEU A 20 -10.77 -17.96 -18.94
N THR A 21 -12.09 -18.05 -19.08
CA THR A 21 -13.02 -18.07 -17.95
C THR A 21 -12.77 -19.29 -17.07
N GLU A 22 -12.65 -20.48 -17.66
CA GLU A 22 -12.35 -21.71 -16.92
C GLU A 22 -11.00 -21.64 -16.19
N VAL A 23 -9.95 -21.13 -16.85
CA VAL A 23 -8.63 -20.94 -16.21
C VAL A 23 -8.75 -19.96 -15.05
N THR A 24 -9.48 -18.85 -15.24
CA THR A 24 -9.68 -17.84 -14.20
C THR A 24 -10.40 -18.41 -12.99
N GLU A 25 -11.45 -19.21 -13.19
CA GLU A 25 -12.19 -19.88 -12.12
C GLU A 25 -11.29 -20.82 -11.31
N ARG A 26 -10.45 -21.62 -12.01
CA ARG A 26 -9.47 -22.49 -11.36
C ARG A 26 -8.48 -21.70 -10.50
N ILE A 27 -7.87 -20.65 -11.04
CA ILE A 27 -6.93 -19.81 -10.29
C ILE A 27 -7.65 -19.18 -9.09
N ARG A 28 -8.82 -18.56 -9.32
CA ARG A 28 -9.59 -17.85 -8.30
C ARG A 28 -9.97 -18.73 -7.11
N ALA A 29 -10.33 -19.99 -7.36
CA ALA A 29 -10.65 -20.96 -6.32
C ALA A 29 -9.48 -21.27 -5.37
N ARG A 30 -8.23 -20.99 -5.80
CA ARG A 30 -7.00 -21.28 -5.03
C ARG A 30 -6.44 -20.07 -4.28
N LEU A 31 -7.02 -18.88 -4.44
CA LEU A 31 -6.59 -17.63 -3.76
C LEU A 31 -7.28 -17.39 -2.40
N GLY A 32 -8.15 -18.31 -1.97
CA GLY A 32 -8.95 -18.26 -0.75
C GLY A 32 -10.18 -17.33 -0.83
N ASP A 33 -10.88 -17.15 0.29
CA ASP A 33 -12.17 -16.45 0.33
C ASP A 33 -12.05 -14.93 0.47
N TRP A 34 -12.44 -14.18 -0.57
CA TRP A 34 -12.34 -12.72 -0.59
C TRP A 34 -13.72 -12.08 -0.51
N PRO A 35 -13.85 -10.90 0.12
CA PRO A 35 -15.10 -10.14 0.10
C PRO A 35 -15.60 -9.91 -1.34
N PRO A 36 -16.93 -9.79 -1.53
CA PRO A 36 -17.49 -9.47 -2.84
C PRO A 36 -16.96 -8.12 -3.36
N THR A 37 -16.76 -8.03 -4.68
CA THR A 37 -16.32 -6.79 -5.34
C THR A 37 -17.53 -5.96 -5.75
N HIS A 38 -17.43 -4.63 -5.63
CA HIS A 38 -18.53 -3.71 -5.94
C HIS A 38 -18.38 -2.98 -7.29
N ALA A 39 -17.23 -3.13 -7.95
CA ALA A 39 -16.95 -2.58 -9.27
C ALA A 39 -16.27 -3.67 -10.12
N PRO A 40 -17.03 -4.42 -10.94
CA PRO A 40 -16.44 -5.46 -11.78
C PRO A 40 -15.68 -4.82 -12.95
N TRP A 41 -14.47 -5.30 -13.19
CA TRP A 41 -13.67 -4.96 -14.35
C TRP A 41 -13.93 -5.99 -15.46
N ARG A 42 -14.06 -5.51 -16.69
CA ARG A 42 -14.15 -6.33 -17.91
C ARG A 42 -12.82 -6.24 -18.66
N ILE A 43 -12.18 -7.37 -18.88
CA ILE A 43 -10.92 -7.48 -19.64
C ILE A 43 -11.25 -7.62 -21.12
N CYS A 44 -10.81 -6.66 -21.92
CA CYS A 44 -11.09 -6.59 -23.34
C CYS A 44 -9.84 -6.98 -24.14
N LEU A 45 -9.85 -8.17 -24.75
CA LEU A 45 -8.78 -8.62 -25.67
C LEU A 45 -8.95 -8.05 -27.08
N THR A 46 -10.16 -7.57 -27.36
CA THR A 46 -10.46 -6.70 -28.50
C THR A 46 -11.24 -5.51 -27.94
N ALA A 47 -10.87 -4.31 -28.35
CA ALA A 47 -11.54 -3.11 -27.86
C ALA A 47 -13.04 -3.13 -28.23
N PRO A 48 -13.96 -2.88 -27.27
CA PRO A 48 -15.38 -2.74 -27.58
C PRO A 48 -15.65 -1.46 -28.38
N ASP A 49 -16.79 -1.40 -29.06
CA ASP A 49 -17.20 -0.20 -29.83
C ASP A 49 -17.36 1.04 -28.94
N ALA A 50 -17.79 0.83 -27.69
CA ALA A 50 -17.98 1.87 -26.67
C ALA A 50 -17.30 1.47 -25.34
N PRO A 51 -15.98 1.69 -25.21
CA PRO A 51 -15.26 1.51 -23.96
C PRO A 51 -15.75 2.45 -22.86
N ASN A 52 -15.63 2.01 -21.61
CA ASN A 52 -16.02 2.79 -20.43
C ASN A 52 -15.09 2.54 -19.23
N GLY A 53 -15.36 3.20 -18.10
CA GLY A 53 -14.56 3.13 -16.88
C GLY A 53 -14.43 1.77 -16.20
N GLY A 54 -15.21 0.77 -16.60
CA GLY A 54 -15.07 -0.62 -16.15
C GLY A 54 -14.23 -1.51 -17.07
N ASP A 55 -13.70 -0.98 -18.17
CA ASP A 55 -12.96 -1.77 -19.16
C ASP A 55 -11.44 -1.69 -18.95
N LEU A 56 -10.77 -2.84 -19.06
CA LEU A 56 -9.32 -2.97 -19.17
C LEU A 56 -8.98 -3.58 -20.52
N ILE A 57 -8.56 -2.74 -21.47
CA ILE A 57 -8.19 -3.18 -22.82
C ILE A 57 -6.75 -3.65 -22.81
N VAL A 58 -6.51 -4.90 -23.22
CA VAL A 58 -5.17 -5.49 -23.31
C VAL A 58 -4.71 -5.43 -24.76
N ILE A 59 -3.54 -4.83 -25.00
CA ILE A 59 -2.95 -4.73 -26.33
C ILE A 59 -1.51 -5.26 -26.34
N ALA A 60 -1.15 -5.88 -27.46
CA ALA A 60 0.24 -6.18 -27.80
C ALA A 60 0.75 -5.07 -28.73
N ASP A 61 1.95 -4.54 -28.46
CA ASP A 61 2.62 -3.48 -29.26
C ASP A 61 1.90 -2.11 -29.30
N ALA A 62 2.30 -1.24 -28.38
CA ALA A 62 1.84 0.14 -28.23
C ALA A 62 1.87 0.99 -29.52
N GLN A 63 2.86 0.76 -30.40
CA GLN A 63 3.07 1.64 -31.55
C GLN A 63 1.93 1.54 -32.59
N GLN A 64 1.21 0.43 -32.60
CA GLN A 64 0.12 0.18 -33.55
C GLN A 64 -1.21 0.83 -33.13
N HIS A 65 -1.34 1.25 -31.87
CA HIS A 65 -2.61 1.67 -31.28
C HIS A 65 -2.62 3.11 -30.75
N GLY A 66 -1.59 3.92 -31.01
CA GLY A 66 -1.40 5.23 -30.35
C GLY A 66 -2.64 6.15 -30.32
N GLU A 67 -3.24 6.45 -31.48
CA GLU A 67 -4.44 7.31 -31.56
C GLU A 67 -5.68 6.66 -30.92
N GLN A 68 -5.84 5.34 -31.08
CA GLN A 68 -6.96 4.58 -30.52
C GLN A 68 -6.88 4.51 -28.99
N MET A 69 -5.68 4.27 -28.45
CA MET A 69 -5.42 4.25 -27.02
C MET A 69 -5.77 5.58 -26.37
N ALA A 70 -5.37 6.71 -26.97
CA ALA A 70 -5.73 8.03 -26.48
C ALA A 70 -7.26 8.21 -26.39
N ARG A 71 -8.00 7.73 -27.40
CA ARG A 71 -9.47 7.77 -27.41
C ARG A 71 -10.07 6.92 -26.28
N TRP A 72 -9.58 5.69 -26.07
CA TRP A 72 -10.08 4.80 -25.01
C TRP A 72 -9.84 5.38 -23.61
N LEU A 73 -8.67 5.97 -23.37
CA LEU A 73 -8.34 6.61 -22.10
C LEU A 73 -9.24 7.82 -21.81
N VAL A 74 -9.57 8.63 -22.83
CA VAL A 74 -10.54 9.73 -22.70
C VAL A 74 -11.95 9.23 -22.36
N GLN A 75 -12.31 8.03 -22.82
CA GLN A 75 -13.57 7.36 -22.48
C GLN A 75 -13.55 6.71 -21.07
N GLY A 76 -12.42 6.81 -20.36
CA GLY A 76 -12.25 6.32 -19.00
C GLY A 76 -11.77 4.88 -18.89
N ALA A 77 -11.62 4.15 -20.00
CA ALA A 77 -11.11 2.79 -19.99
C ALA A 77 -9.63 2.76 -19.56
N GLY A 78 -9.24 1.69 -18.86
CA GLY A 78 -7.83 1.38 -18.64
C GLY A 78 -7.25 0.62 -19.82
N VAL A 79 -5.95 0.80 -20.06
CA VAL A 79 -5.23 0.10 -21.15
C VAL A 79 -3.98 -0.56 -20.59
N ILE A 80 -3.81 -1.86 -20.84
CA ILE A 80 -2.61 -2.63 -20.51
C ILE A 80 -1.84 -2.93 -21.79
N GLU A 81 -0.66 -2.32 -21.91
CA GLU A 81 0.32 -2.66 -22.93
C GLU A 81 1.18 -3.81 -22.43
N ALA A 82 1.03 -5.00 -23.00
CA ALA A 82 1.79 -6.18 -22.64
C ALA A 82 2.84 -6.53 -23.71
N ALA A 83 4.04 -6.89 -23.27
CA ALA A 83 5.08 -7.48 -24.09
C ALA A 83 5.84 -8.52 -23.25
N GLN A 84 6.66 -9.34 -23.90
CA GLN A 84 7.21 -10.59 -23.33
C GLN A 84 7.71 -10.53 -21.88
N ASN A 85 8.31 -9.43 -21.41
CA ASN A 85 8.78 -9.27 -20.03
C ASN A 85 8.41 -7.91 -19.40
N LYS A 86 7.35 -7.27 -19.88
CA LYS A 86 6.91 -5.97 -19.37
C LYS A 86 5.42 -5.77 -19.56
N ALA A 87 4.81 -5.07 -18.62
CA ALA A 87 3.44 -4.59 -18.74
C ALA A 87 3.38 -3.12 -18.33
N THR A 88 2.66 -2.29 -19.07
CA THR A 88 2.36 -0.92 -18.68
C THR A 88 0.86 -0.73 -18.62
N LEU A 89 0.33 -0.43 -17.44
CA LEU A 89 -1.07 -0.02 -17.28
C LEU A 89 -1.17 1.51 -17.36
N HIS A 90 -2.09 1.99 -18.18
CA HIS A 90 -2.54 3.37 -18.25
C HIS A 90 -3.94 3.42 -17.66
N LEU A 91 -4.13 4.18 -16.58
CA LEU A 91 -5.41 4.27 -15.89
C LEU A 91 -5.53 5.59 -15.14
N GLY A 92 -6.64 6.31 -15.33
CA GLY A 92 -6.92 7.54 -14.57
C GLY A 92 -5.88 8.65 -14.74
N GLY A 93 -5.16 8.69 -15.87
CA GLY A 93 -4.06 9.64 -16.12
C GLY A 93 -2.69 9.15 -15.62
N GLU A 94 -2.65 8.08 -14.84
CA GLU A 94 -1.43 7.49 -14.30
C GLU A 94 -0.87 6.38 -15.20
N LYS A 95 0.45 6.15 -15.09
CA LYS A 95 1.17 5.08 -15.80
C LYS A 95 1.94 4.19 -14.85
N TYR A 96 1.55 2.92 -14.78
CA TYR A 96 2.16 1.89 -13.94
C TYR A 96 3.03 0.99 -14.81
N ARG A 97 4.34 1.23 -14.82
CA ARG A 97 5.29 0.49 -15.65
C ARG A 97 5.96 -0.63 -14.85
N LEU A 98 5.76 -1.86 -15.29
CA LEU A 98 6.21 -3.06 -14.61
C LEU A 98 7.11 -3.88 -15.55
N GLU A 99 8.28 -4.27 -15.05
CA GLU A 99 9.21 -5.20 -15.70
C GLU A 99 9.19 -6.52 -14.93
N GLY A 100 8.81 -7.60 -15.59
CA GLY A 100 8.67 -8.90 -14.94
C GLY A 100 8.19 -9.97 -15.89
N HIS A 101 8.11 -11.19 -15.40
CA HIS A 101 7.64 -12.32 -16.17
C HIS A 101 6.12 -12.25 -16.37
N LEU A 102 5.65 -12.62 -17.56
CA LEU A 102 4.25 -12.90 -17.84
C LEU A 102 4.12 -14.41 -18.08
N ALA A 103 3.46 -15.09 -17.15
CA ALA A 103 3.07 -16.49 -17.28
C ALA A 103 2.11 -16.66 -18.48
N GLU A 104 1.93 -17.87 -19.02
CA GLU A 104 1.03 -18.07 -20.17
C GLU A 104 -0.41 -17.69 -19.82
N ASP A 105 -0.80 -17.94 -18.57
CA ASP A 105 -2.13 -17.68 -18.01
C ASP A 105 -2.26 -16.32 -17.30
N TRP A 106 -1.31 -15.38 -17.48
CA TRP A 106 -1.28 -14.11 -16.72
C TRP A 106 -2.56 -13.28 -16.84
N ILE A 107 -3.26 -13.34 -17.97
CA ILE A 107 -4.53 -12.64 -18.18
C ILE A 107 -5.62 -13.23 -17.28
N ALA A 108 -5.67 -14.56 -17.16
CA ALA A 108 -6.60 -15.24 -16.26
C ALA A 108 -6.23 -14.98 -14.79
N ALA A 109 -4.93 -14.94 -14.46
CA ALA A 109 -4.45 -14.55 -13.13
C ALA A 109 -4.87 -13.11 -12.78
N LEU A 110 -4.66 -12.15 -13.69
CA LEU A 110 -5.14 -10.77 -13.56
C LEU A 110 -6.63 -10.74 -13.25
N ALA A 111 -7.42 -11.47 -14.03
CA ALA A 111 -8.87 -11.54 -13.88
C ALA A 111 -9.28 -12.11 -12.51
N ALA A 112 -8.58 -13.13 -12.02
CA ALA A 112 -8.79 -13.73 -10.70
C ALA A 112 -8.47 -12.74 -9.55
N PHE A 113 -7.39 -11.96 -9.66
CA PHE A 113 -7.06 -10.92 -8.67
C PHE A 113 -8.04 -9.75 -8.70
N LEU A 114 -8.55 -9.36 -9.87
CA LEU A 114 -9.64 -8.38 -9.97
C LEU A 114 -10.91 -8.91 -9.27
N ASP A 115 -11.26 -10.21 -9.37
CA ASP A 115 -12.36 -10.81 -8.59
C ASP A 115 -12.09 -10.86 -7.08
N CYS A 116 -10.82 -10.82 -6.66
CA CYS A 116 -10.48 -10.66 -5.25
C CYS A 116 -10.63 -9.20 -4.77
N GLY A 117 -11.03 -8.29 -5.67
CA GLY A 117 -11.29 -6.88 -5.41
C GLY A 117 -10.07 -5.99 -5.44
N PHE A 118 -8.90 -6.48 -5.90
CA PHE A 118 -7.72 -5.64 -6.06
C PHE A 118 -7.94 -4.63 -7.19
N ASP A 119 -7.40 -3.42 -7.00
CA ASP A 119 -7.40 -2.40 -8.05
C ASP A 119 -6.52 -2.85 -9.23
N PRO A 120 -6.76 -2.38 -10.46
CA PRO A 120 -6.07 -2.91 -11.64
C PRO A 120 -4.54 -2.88 -11.58
N HIS A 121 -3.94 -1.86 -10.96
CA HIS A 121 -2.49 -1.76 -10.84
C HIS A 121 -1.93 -2.83 -9.89
N ASP A 122 -2.63 -3.13 -8.80
CA ASP A 122 -2.25 -4.17 -7.83
C ASP A 122 -2.52 -5.57 -8.39
N ALA A 123 -3.66 -5.75 -9.04
CA ALA A 123 -4.00 -7.00 -9.70
C ALA A 123 -2.98 -7.35 -10.80
N LEU A 124 -2.50 -6.35 -11.55
CA LEU A 124 -1.43 -6.53 -12.54
C LEU A 124 -0.10 -6.88 -11.88
N VAL A 125 0.28 -6.22 -10.77
CA VAL A 125 1.49 -6.58 -10.00
C VAL A 125 1.43 -8.05 -9.57
N LEU A 126 0.30 -8.50 -9.05
CA LEU A 126 0.08 -9.89 -8.63
C LEU A 126 0.08 -10.86 -9.82
N ALA A 127 -0.50 -10.48 -10.96
CA ALA A 127 -0.47 -11.28 -12.18
C ALA A 127 0.95 -11.48 -12.72
N LEU A 128 1.84 -10.48 -12.62
CA LEU A 128 3.26 -10.65 -12.98
C LEU A 128 4.05 -11.47 -11.94
N ALA A 129 3.57 -11.55 -10.70
CA ALA A 129 4.15 -12.40 -9.65
C ALA A 129 3.70 -13.88 -9.77
N TRP A 130 2.60 -14.14 -10.49
CA TRP A 130 2.07 -15.48 -10.77
C TRP A 130 3.01 -16.30 -11.65
N ARG A 131 3.00 -17.63 -11.48
CA ARG A 131 3.74 -18.58 -12.32
C ARG A 131 2.81 -19.70 -12.76
N ASP A 132 3.02 -20.21 -13.97
CA ASP A 132 2.26 -21.35 -14.50
C ASP A 132 2.29 -22.52 -13.50
N GLY A 133 1.10 -23.02 -13.14
CA GLY A 133 0.93 -24.13 -12.22
C GLY A 133 0.88 -23.75 -10.73
N ASP A 134 1.00 -22.47 -10.35
CA ASP A 134 0.84 -22.03 -8.94
C ASP A 134 -0.53 -22.47 -8.36
N GLU A 135 -1.57 -22.63 -9.18
CA GLU A 135 -2.90 -23.11 -8.77
C GLU A 135 -2.91 -24.57 -8.31
N THR A 136 -1.93 -25.37 -8.73
CA THR A 136 -1.80 -26.81 -8.37
C THR A 136 -1.11 -27.04 -7.03
N ARG A 137 -0.58 -25.98 -6.41
CA ARG A 137 0.11 -26.07 -5.12
C ARG A 137 -0.82 -26.56 -4.02
N ALA A 138 -0.28 -27.37 -3.11
CA ALA A 138 -1.03 -27.92 -1.98
C ALA A 138 -1.52 -26.81 -1.03
N ASP A 139 -0.66 -25.83 -0.78
CA ASP A 139 -0.96 -24.65 0.02
C ASP A 139 -1.69 -23.58 -0.81
N ASP A 140 -2.07 -22.50 -0.12
CA ASP A 140 -2.60 -21.29 -0.73
C ASP A 140 -1.74 -20.78 -1.91
N ALA A 141 -2.37 -20.60 -3.08
CA ALA A 141 -1.68 -20.23 -4.31
C ALA A 141 -1.34 -18.73 -4.40
N PHE A 142 -1.74 -17.92 -3.42
CA PHE A 142 -1.47 -16.48 -3.44
C PHE A 142 0.05 -16.19 -3.50
N PRO A 143 0.52 -15.28 -4.40
CA PRO A 143 1.94 -14.92 -4.50
C PRO A 143 2.50 -14.38 -3.17
N ALA A 144 3.52 -15.06 -2.65
CA ALA A 144 4.15 -14.73 -1.36
C ALA A 144 5.68 -14.66 -1.43
N ASP A 145 6.27 -14.95 -2.58
CA ASP A 145 7.71 -14.88 -2.82
C ASP A 145 8.04 -13.54 -3.51
N LEU A 146 8.62 -12.61 -2.75
CA LEU A 146 8.95 -11.27 -3.23
C LEU A 146 9.90 -11.28 -4.44
N ALA A 147 10.74 -12.31 -4.60
CA ALA A 147 11.64 -12.42 -5.75
C ALA A 147 10.90 -12.64 -7.09
N ARG A 148 9.63 -13.05 -7.05
CA ARG A 148 8.79 -13.22 -8.24
C ARG A 148 8.11 -11.93 -8.69
N PHE A 149 7.99 -10.94 -7.81
CA PHE A 149 7.28 -9.69 -8.09
C PHE A 149 8.02 -8.85 -9.13
N PRO A 150 7.30 -8.06 -9.95
CA PRO A 150 7.91 -7.23 -10.96
C PRO A 150 8.75 -6.10 -10.36
N ARG A 151 9.71 -5.60 -11.13
CA ARG A 151 10.39 -4.33 -10.87
C ARG A 151 9.58 -3.17 -11.45
N LEU A 152 9.58 -2.03 -10.77
CA LEU A 152 8.97 -0.80 -11.30
C LEU A 152 9.96 -0.10 -12.22
N ALA A 153 9.55 0.19 -13.45
CA ALA A 153 10.38 0.86 -14.43
C ALA A 153 10.19 2.39 -14.38
N GLY A 154 11.25 3.14 -14.69
CA GLY A 154 11.21 4.61 -14.70
C GLY A 154 11.13 5.24 -13.30
N MET A 155 11.46 4.48 -12.25
CA MET A 155 11.60 5.00 -10.89
C MET A 155 12.77 5.99 -10.80
N PRO A 156 12.67 7.06 -9.98
CA PRO A 156 13.82 7.90 -9.67
C PRO A 156 14.92 7.07 -9.00
N ALA A 157 16.16 7.54 -9.07
CA ALA A 157 17.28 6.85 -8.44
C ALA A 157 17.01 6.68 -6.93
N ALA A 158 17.19 5.46 -6.43
CA ALA A 158 17.18 5.22 -5.00
C ALA A 158 18.39 5.93 -4.36
N PRO A 159 18.31 6.37 -3.10
CA PRO A 159 19.46 6.89 -2.36
C PRO A 159 20.62 5.90 -2.41
N ALA A 160 21.87 6.38 -2.40
CA ALA A 160 23.05 5.51 -2.46
C ALA A 160 23.14 4.57 -1.24
N GLN A 161 22.80 5.08 -0.05
CA GLN A 161 22.72 4.30 1.19
C GLN A 161 21.27 4.05 1.60
N ALA A 162 21.01 2.95 2.30
CA ALA A 162 19.69 2.69 2.89
C ALA A 162 19.43 3.69 4.02
N PHE A 163 18.15 3.94 4.32
CA PHE A 163 17.79 4.70 5.51
C PHE A 163 18.22 3.97 6.78
N ALA A 164 18.49 4.71 7.85
CA ALA A 164 18.86 4.13 9.14
C ALA A 164 17.78 3.13 9.61
N ARG A 165 18.16 2.04 10.26
CA ARG A 165 17.18 1.04 10.74
C ARG A 165 16.44 1.56 11.97
N CYS A 166 15.19 1.15 12.14
CA CYS A 166 14.43 1.26 13.38
C CYS A 166 14.22 -0.14 14.00
N PRO A 167 13.75 -0.24 15.25
CA PRO A 167 13.38 -1.53 15.82
C PRO A 167 12.37 -2.29 14.95
N ASP A 168 12.50 -3.61 14.88
CA ASP A 168 11.61 -4.46 14.07
C ASP A 168 10.15 -4.43 14.56
N ARG A 169 9.95 -4.17 15.86
CA ARG A 169 8.63 -3.99 16.48
C ARG A 169 8.57 -2.63 17.16
N LEU A 170 7.94 -1.66 16.50
CA LEU A 170 7.73 -0.30 17.02
C LEU A 170 6.58 -0.21 18.04
N GLY A 171 5.76 -1.27 18.17
CA GLY A 171 4.70 -1.37 19.18
C GLY A 171 3.51 -0.45 18.91
N LEU A 172 2.99 0.18 19.97
CA LEU A 172 1.96 1.20 19.84
C LEU A 172 2.54 2.47 19.21
N TYR A 173 1.90 2.96 18.15
CA TYR A 173 2.37 4.14 17.42
C TYR A 173 1.29 5.23 17.26
N PRO A 174 1.08 6.09 18.29
CA PRO A 174 0.13 7.18 18.19
C PRO A 174 0.59 8.27 17.21
N VAL A 175 -0.31 8.68 16.33
CA VAL A 175 -0.16 9.81 15.40
C VAL A 175 -0.90 11.00 15.99
N LEU A 176 -0.15 12.03 16.33
CA LEU A 176 -0.56 13.06 17.27
C LEU A 176 -0.59 14.44 16.61
N PRO A 177 -1.57 15.28 16.97
CA PRO A 177 -1.72 16.58 16.37
C PRO A 177 -0.60 17.51 16.84
N THR A 178 -0.48 17.87 18.11
CA THR A 178 0.45 18.91 18.63
C THR A 178 1.70 18.32 19.26
N ALA A 179 2.70 19.17 19.50
CA ALA A 179 3.81 18.90 20.40
C ALA A 179 3.36 18.64 21.84
N GLU A 180 2.33 19.33 22.34
CA GLU A 180 1.75 19.06 23.65
C GLU A 180 1.21 17.62 23.75
N TRP A 181 0.55 17.12 22.69
CA TRP A 181 0.09 15.75 22.63
C TRP A 181 1.27 14.76 22.60
N VAL A 182 2.30 15.07 21.81
CA VAL A 182 3.54 14.27 21.79
C VAL A 182 4.15 14.18 23.20
N GLU A 183 4.36 15.32 23.86
CA GLU A 183 4.89 15.42 25.23
C GLU A 183 4.09 14.58 26.23
N ARG A 184 2.75 14.69 26.20
CA ARG A 184 1.85 13.91 27.07
C ARG A 184 1.98 12.41 26.83
N VAL A 185 1.93 11.98 25.57
CA VAL A 185 1.89 10.55 25.22
C VAL A 185 3.22 9.85 25.45
N VAL A 186 4.35 10.52 25.18
CA VAL A 186 5.67 9.97 25.58
C VAL A 186 5.82 9.94 27.11
N GLY A 187 5.20 10.89 27.82
CA GLY A 187 5.10 10.90 29.28
C GLY A 187 4.33 9.70 29.85
N PHE A 188 3.42 9.10 29.09
CA PHE A 188 2.73 7.84 29.44
C PHE A 188 3.58 6.59 29.18
N GLY A 189 4.80 6.74 28.67
CA GLY A 189 5.71 5.62 28.39
C GLY A 189 5.62 5.05 26.98
N VAL A 190 4.95 5.74 26.04
CA VAL A 190 4.95 5.34 24.63
C VAL A 190 6.30 5.64 23.99
N LYS A 191 6.86 4.63 23.30
CA LYS A 191 8.20 4.71 22.71
C LYS A 191 8.21 5.13 21.24
N THR A 192 7.10 5.02 20.52
CA THR A 192 7.01 5.47 19.11
C THR A 192 5.83 6.42 18.94
N VAL A 193 6.07 7.64 18.47
CA VAL A 193 5.03 8.65 18.23
C VAL A 193 5.31 9.44 16.95
N GLN A 194 4.27 10.00 16.34
CA GLN A 194 4.39 10.84 15.16
C GLN A 194 3.72 12.18 15.40
N LEU A 195 4.41 13.27 15.08
CA LEU A 195 3.77 14.58 14.92
C LEU A 195 3.17 14.66 13.53
N ARG A 196 1.85 14.85 13.43
CA ARG A 196 1.16 15.12 12.17
C ARG A 196 0.49 16.50 12.20
N ARG A 197 1.26 17.50 11.77
CA ARG A 197 0.78 18.87 11.55
C ARG A 197 0.40 19.14 10.12
N LYS A 198 -0.83 19.62 9.91
CA LYS A 198 -1.29 20.12 8.61
C LYS A 198 -0.62 21.48 8.36
N SER A 199 -0.22 21.74 7.13
CA SER A 199 0.62 22.86 6.67
C SER A 199 -0.02 24.26 6.73
N ALA A 200 -1.15 24.44 7.41
CA ALA A 200 -1.86 25.73 7.44
C ALA A 200 -1.23 26.77 8.39
N GLU A 201 -0.22 26.40 9.17
CA GLU A 201 0.39 27.26 10.17
C GLU A 201 1.68 27.95 9.67
N PRO A 202 2.04 29.12 10.24
CA PRO A 202 3.29 29.80 9.90
C PRO A 202 4.50 28.89 10.08
N ALA A 203 5.47 28.97 9.15
CA ALA A 203 6.65 28.10 9.16
C ALA A 203 7.42 28.11 10.50
N ASP A 204 7.50 29.25 11.17
CA ASP A 204 8.19 29.36 12.46
C ASP A 204 7.48 28.62 13.59
N GLU A 205 6.15 28.56 13.57
CA GLU A 205 5.37 27.83 14.57
C GLU A 205 5.56 26.32 14.41
N LEU A 206 5.51 25.83 13.16
CA LEU A 206 5.81 24.45 12.85
C LEU A 206 7.22 24.04 13.30
N LYS A 207 8.24 24.88 13.05
CA LYS A 207 9.61 24.62 13.51
C LYS A 207 9.69 24.52 15.04
N ARG A 208 8.97 25.39 15.76
CA ARG A 208 8.88 25.33 17.24
C ARG A 208 8.20 24.05 17.72
N GLU A 209 7.08 23.66 17.12
CA GLU A 209 6.38 22.41 17.46
C GLU A 209 7.28 21.18 17.22
N ILE A 210 7.96 21.12 16.07
CA ILE A 210 8.90 20.03 15.76
C ILE A 210 10.04 19.99 16.78
N ALA A 211 10.67 21.12 17.10
CA ALA A 211 11.77 21.18 18.07
C ALA A 211 11.34 20.68 19.46
N ARG A 212 10.14 21.05 19.91
CA ARG A 212 9.54 20.55 21.16
C ARG A 212 9.35 19.04 21.12
N CYS A 213 8.80 18.50 20.03
CA CYS A 213 8.62 17.06 19.86
C CYS A 213 9.94 16.30 19.94
N VAL A 214 10.98 16.79 19.26
CA VAL A 214 12.32 16.19 19.29
C VAL A 214 12.91 16.21 20.70
N ALA A 215 12.78 17.33 21.42
CA ALA A 215 13.23 17.45 22.80
C ALA A 215 12.51 16.46 23.73
N ALA A 216 11.18 16.34 23.61
CA ALA A 216 10.38 15.38 24.36
C ALA A 216 10.79 13.93 24.04
N GLY A 217 11.02 13.61 22.77
CA GLY A 217 11.54 12.30 22.35
C GLY A 217 12.86 11.95 23.02
N ARG A 218 13.82 12.89 23.05
CA ARG A 218 15.12 12.69 23.72
C ARG A 218 14.97 12.51 25.24
N ALA A 219 14.11 13.29 25.88
CA ALA A 219 13.90 13.22 27.32
C ALA A 219 13.26 11.90 27.78
N HIS A 220 12.42 11.30 26.95
CA HIS A 220 11.68 10.06 27.26
C HIS A 220 12.24 8.82 26.57
N ASP A 221 13.36 8.94 25.86
CA ASP A 221 13.94 7.88 25.03
C ASP A 221 12.88 7.29 24.07
N ALA A 222 12.21 8.17 23.33
CA ALA A 222 11.15 7.86 22.39
C ALA A 222 11.53 8.25 20.96
N GLN A 223 11.12 7.40 20.02
CA GLN A 223 11.22 7.57 18.58
C GLN A 223 10.12 8.52 18.09
N VAL A 224 10.50 9.77 17.83
CA VAL A 224 9.59 10.81 17.33
C VAL A 224 9.77 10.98 15.83
N PHE A 225 8.74 10.61 15.07
CA PHE A 225 8.67 10.82 13.63
C PHE A 225 7.92 12.11 13.29
N ILE A 226 8.37 12.83 12.27
CA ILE A 226 7.69 14.03 11.77
C ILE A 226 7.05 13.71 10.43
N ASN A 227 5.74 13.94 10.30
CA ASN A 227 4.99 13.69 9.08
C ASN A 227 5.20 14.84 8.07
N ASP A 228 5.47 14.51 6.80
CA ASP A 228 5.61 15.37 5.60
C ASP A 228 6.72 16.43 5.64
N HIS A 229 6.92 17.13 6.76
CA HIS A 229 7.79 18.31 6.92
C HIS A 229 9.28 17.96 7.05
N TRP A 230 9.81 17.25 6.07
CA TRP A 230 11.13 16.61 6.14
C TRP A 230 12.30 17.58 6.32
N GLN A 231 12.23 18.79 5.73
CA GLN A 231 13.26 19.82 5.88
C GLN A 231 13.35 20.31 7.33
N ALA A 232 12.22 20.68 7.92
CA ALA A 232 12.16 21.12 9.31
C ALA A 232 12.52 20.00 10.29
N ALA A 233 12.14 18.75 9.97
CA ALA A 233 12.55 17.58 10.75
C ALA A 233 14.06 17.37 10.74
N LEU A 234 14.69 17.53 9.57
CA LEU A 234 16.14 17.44 9.41
C LEU A 234 16.87 18.56 10.16
N GLU A 235 16.42 19.81 10.02
CA GLU A 235 16.96 20.96 10.75
C GLU A 235 16.89 20.78 12.28
N ALA A 236 15.81 20.19 12.78
CA ALA A 236 15.62 19.93 14.20
C ALA A 236 16.37 18.69 14.72
N GLY A 237 16.96 17.87 13.84
CA GLY A 237 17.59 16.61 14.20
C GLY A 237 16.60 15.59 14.76
N ALA A 238 15.46 15.43 14.08
CA ALA A 238 14.43 14.46 14.42
C ALA A 238 14.92 13.00 14.25
N TYR A 239 14.29 12.07 14.97
CA TYR A 239 14.62 10.64 14.88
C TYR A 239 14.30 10.06 13.49
N GLY A 240 13.19 10.51 12.91
CA GLY A 240 12.68 10.03 11.63
C GLY A 240 11.67 10.98 10.99
N VAL A 241 11.41 10.74 9.71
CA VAL A 241 10.30 11.33 8.96
C VAL A 241 9.34 10.23 8.50
N HIS A 242 8.07 10.59 8.33
CA HIS A 242 7.09 9.74 7.67
C HIS A 242 6.54 10.49 6.45
N LEU A 243 6.56 9.85 5.29
CA LEU A 243 6.15 10.45 4.02
C LEU A 243 5.05 9.61 3.36
N GLY A 244 4.11 10.30 2.71
CA GLY A 244 3.17 9.73 1.78
C GLY A 244 3.78 9.54 0.38
N GLN A 245 3.00 8.92 -0.51
CA GLN A 245 3.41 8.70 -1.91
C GLN A 245 3.65 10.00 -2.67
N GLU A 246 2.85 11.04 -2.38
CA GLU A 246 2.97 12.34 -3.04
C GLU A 246 4.23 13.10 -2.63
N ASP A 247 4.65 12.94 -1.37
CA ASP A 247 5.83 13.63 -0.83
C ASP A 247 7.13 13.12 -1.48
N LEU A 248 7.14 11.88 -1.99
CA LEU A 248 8.28 11.29 -2.72
C LEU A 248 8.65 12.08 -3.97
N HIS A 249 7.73 12.86 -4.54
CA HIS A 249 8.01 13.71 -5.72
C HIS A 249 8.87 14.92 -5.39
N THR A 250 8.86 15.38 -4.13
CA THR A 250 9.52 16.64 -3.73
C THR A 250 10.60 16.45 -2.67
N ALA A 251 10.59 15.32 -1.94
CA ALA A 251 11.57 15.03 -0.92
C ALA A 251 12.94 14.67 -1.53
N ASP A 252 14.00 15.30 -1.01
CA ASP A 252 15.37 14.87 -1.30
C ASP A 252 15.73 13.64 -0.44
N LEU A 253 15.35 12.46 -0.93
CA LEU A 253 15.61 11.20 -0.23
C LEU A 253 17.11 10.90 -0.10
N SER A 254 17.95 11.42 -0.99
CA SER A 254 19.40 11.23 -0.90
C SER A 254 19.99 12.04 0.23
N ALA A 255 19.58 13.31 0.38
CA ALA A 255 19.98 14.15 1.51
C ALA A 255 19.48 13.60 2.84
N LEU A 256 18.23 13.14 2.90
CA LEU A 256 17.67 12.51 4.10
C LEU A 256 18.45 11.25 4.49
N ALA A 257 18.68 10.34 3.54
CA ALA A 257 19.45 9.13 3.81
C ALA A 257 20.87 9.43 4.28
N ALA A 258 21.56 10.39 3.63
CA ALA A 258 22.91 10.83 4.00
C ALA A 258 22.99 11.42 5.41
N ALA A 259 21.93 12.09 5.86
CA ALA A 259 21.82 12.61 7.22
C ALA A 259 21.60 11.54 8.30
N GLY A 260 21.39 10.27 7.92
CA GLY A 260 21.18 9.17 8.86
C GLY A 260 19.80 9.19 9.54
N ILE A 261 18.83 9.93 8.99
CA ILE A 261 17.46 9.93 9.48
C ILE A 261 16.75 8.63 9.10
N ARG A 262 15.68 8.30 9.83
CA ARG A 262 14.78 7.18 9.49
C ARG A 262 13.65 7.64 8.60
N LEU A 263 13.18 6.74 7.73
CA LEU A 263 12.07 6.99 6.82
C LEU A 263 10.98 5.94 7.02
N GLY A 264 9.77 6.40 7.33
CA GLY A 264 8.55 5.62 7.17
C GLY A 264 7.84 5.99 5.88
N LEU A 265 7.32 5.00 5.14
CA LEU A 265 6.53 5.24 3.93
C LEU A 265 5.13 4.66 4.04
N SER A 266 4.11 5.47 3.76
CA SER A 266 2.72 5.00 3.62
C SER A 266 2.51 4.24 2.31
N THR A 267 1.79 3.13 2.38
CA THR A 267 1.41 2.28 1.24
C THR A 267 -0.02 1.78 1.38
N HIS A 268 -0.69 1.60 0.23
CA HIS A 268 -2.10 1.22 0.10
C HIS A 268 -2.31 0.09 -0.91
N GLY A 269 -1.26 -0.67 -1.22
CA GLY A 269 -1.33 -1.70 -2.26
C GLY A 269 0.02 -2.31 -2.59
N PHE A 270 0.01 -3.39 -3.36
CA PHE A 270 1.23 -4.07 -3.80
C PHE A 270 2.13 -3.17 -4.65
N TYR A 271 1.55 -2.36 -5.55
CA TYR A 271 2.33 -1.42 -6.36
C TYR A 271 3.09 -0.42 -5.49
N GLU A 272 2.42 0.18 -4.51
CA GLU A 272 3.04 1.14 -3.59
C GLU A 272 4.05 0.48 -2.65
N ILE A 273 3.82 -0.78 -2.25
CA ILE A 273 4.79 -1.57 -1.48
C ILE A 273 6.09 -1.75 -2.27
N LEU A 274 6.00 -2.18 -3.53
CA LEU A 274 7.19 -2.33 -4.38
C LEU A 274 7.89 -0.98 -4.61
N LYS A 275 7.11 0.10 -4.79
CA LYS A 275 7.64 1.47 -4.87
C LYS A 275 8.38 1.87 -3.60
N ALA A 276 7.82 1.58 -2.43
CA ALA A 276 8.44 1.89 -1.14
C ALA A 276 9.74 1.10 -0.95
N LEU A 277 9.75 -0.21 -1.24
CA LEU A 277 10.94 -1.06 -1.11
C LEU A 277 12.13 -0.56 -1.94
N HIS A 278 11.88 0.01 -3.12
CA HIS A 278 12.92 0.64 -3.96
C HIS A 278 13.73 1.70 -3.20
N PHE A 279 13.09 2.46 -2.32
CA PHE A 279 13.74 3.51 -1.52
C PHE A 279 14.40 3.00 -0.23
N ARG A 280 14.28 1.70 0.08
CA ARG A 280 14.87 1.05 1.26
C ARG A 280 14.58 1.80 2.58
N PRO A 281 13.29 2.03 2.91
CA PRO A 281 12.89 2.79 4.09
C PRO A 281 13.19 2.03 5.38
N SER A 282 13.09 2.73 6.51
CA SER A 282 13.21 2.15 7.85
C SER A 282 12.00 1.30 8.22
N TYR A 283 10.81 1.68 7.76
CA TYR A 283 9.58 0.87 7.88
C TYR A 283 8.57 1.21 6.78
N ILE A 284 7.60 0.32 6.56
CA ILE A 284 6.45 0.55 5.69
C ILE A 284 5.16 0.58 6.52
N ALA A 285 4.32 1.58 6.29
CA ALA A 285 2.97 1.64 6.84
C ALA A 285 1.95 1.10 5.84
N LEU A 286 1.09 0.20 6.30
CA LEU A 286 0.07 -0.50 5.53
C LEU A 286 -1.30 0.03 5.97
N GLY A 287 -2.01 0.73 5.07
CA GLY A 287 -3.31 1.31 5.41
C GLY A 287 -4.14 1.78 4.22
N ALA A 288 -5.34 2.32 4.45
CA ALA A 288 -6.06 2.22 5.72
C ALA A 288 -6.60 0.78 5.90
N VAL A 289 -6.37 0.15 7.05
CA VAL A 289 -6.86 -1.23 7.30
C VAL A 289 -8.39 -1.25 7.43
N PHE A 290 -8.95 -0.30 8.18
CA PHE A 290 -10.39 -0.13 8.40
C PHE A 290 -10.87 1.26 7.93
N PRO A 291 -12.18 1.49 7.75
CA PRO A 291 -12.72 2.81 7.47
C PRO A 291 -12.24 3.87 8.47
N THR A 292 -11.89 5.05 7.97
CA THR A 292 -11.42 6.17 8.80
C THR A 292 -11.87 7.51 8.24
N THR A 293 -12.12 8.45 9.14
CA THR A 293 -12.46 9.85 8.82
C THR A 293 -11.27 10.80 9.00
N THR A 294 -10.12 10.31 9.48
CA THR A 294 -8.93 11.14 9.79
C THR A 294 -8.25 11.70 8.54
N LYS A 295 -8.35 11.00 7.41
CA LYS A 295 -7.81 11.39 6.11
C LYS A 295 -8.81 10.95 5.05
N VAL A 296 -9.04 11.79 4.03
CA VAL A 296 -9.79 11.38 2.84
C VAL A 296 -8.94 10.38 2.10
N MET A 297 -9.45 9.15 1.95
CA MET A 297 -8.74 8.05 1.30
C MET A 297 -9.26 7.89 -0.13
N PRO A 298 -8.38 7.81 -1.14
CA PRO A 298 -8.79 7.51 -2.51
C PRO A 298 -9.12 6.02 -2.71
N THR A 299 -8.69 5.17 -1.79
CA THR A 299 -8.86 3.71 -1.84
C THR A 299 -9.84 3.21 -0.78
N ALA A 300 -10.48 2.08 -1.08
CA ALA A 300 -11.27 1.35 -0.09
C ALA A 300 -10.36 0.80 1.04
N PRO A 301 -10.89 0.58 2.25
CA PRO A 301 -10.15 -0.07 3.33
C PRO A 301 -9.62 -1.44 2.91
N GLN A 302 -8.38 -1.74 3.30
CA GLN A 302 -7.69 -2.96 2.88
C GLN A 302 -8.23 -4.21 3.58
N GLY A 303 -8.69 -4.06 4.82
CA GLY A 303 -9.12 -5.16 5.68
C GLY A 303 -7.98 -6.08 6.14
N LEU A 304 -8.31 -6.96 7.08
CA LEU A 304 -7.36 -7.90 7.70
C LEU A 304 -6.80 -8.93 6.71
N LYS A 305 -7.59 -9.32 5.70
CA LYS A 305 -7.16 -10.32 4.72
C LYS A 305 -6.00 -9.80 3.86
N ARG A 306 -6.08 -8.57 3.35
CA ARG A 306 -4.97 -7.95 2.61
C ARG A 306 -3.78 -7.68 3.52
N LEU A 307 -4.02 -7.17 4.74
CA LEU A 307 -2.96 -6.96 5.72
C LEU A 307 -2.15 -8.24 5.96
N THR A 308 -2.82 -9.39 6.13
CA THR A 308 -2.16 -10.70 6.29
C THR A 308 -1.30 -11.07 5.08
N ARG A 309 -1.76 -10.78 3.84
CA ARG A 309 -0.94 -10.99 2.63
C ARG A 309 0.30 -10.11 2.61
N TYR A 310 0.15 -8.82 2.95
CA TYR A 310 1.27 -7.88 3.01
C TYR A 310 2.30 -8.28 4.07
N VAL A 311 1.84 -8.65 5.27
CA VAL A 311 2.72 -9.10 6.36
C VAL A 311 3.48 -10.35 5.95
N ARG A 312 2.81 -11.35 5.36
CA ARG A 312 3.47 -12.57 4.89
C ARG A 312 4.50 -12.30 3.79
N LEU A 313 4.20 -11.42 2.84
CA LEU A 313 5.11 -11.07 1.75
C LEU A 313 6.37 -10.35 2.24
N LEU A 314 6.23 -9.53 3.28
CA LEU A 314 7.28 -8.62 3.77
C LEU A 314 7.97 -9.13 5.05
N ASP A 315 7.66 -10.35 5.48
CA ASP A 315 8.26 -10.96 6.66
C ASP A 315 9.79 -11.04 6.52
N GLY A 316 10.51 -10.55 7.53
CA GLY A 316 11.96 -10.43 7.52
C GLY A 316 12.55 -9.41 6.53
N VAL A 317 11.73 -8.69 5.73
CA VAL A 317 12.19 -7.73 4.72
C VAL A 317 12.34 -6.32 5.32
N VAL A 318 11.28 -5.83 5.96
CA VAL A 318 11.20 -4.46 6.49
C VAL A 318 10.18 -4.40 7.64
N PRO A 319 10.42 -3.60 8.70
CA PRO A 319 9.42 -3.40 9.75
C PRO A 319 8.10 -2.86 9.19
N LEU A 320 6.98 -3.32 9.75
CA LEU A 320 5.63 -3.01 9.25
C LEU A 320 4.77 -2.33 10.32
N VAL A 321 4.02 -1.32 9.89
CA VAL A 321 3.07 -0.58 10.72
C VAL A 321 1.68 -0.69 10.10
N ALA A 322 0.72 -1.32 10.79
CA ALA A 322 -0.67 -1.28 10.38
C ALA A 322 -1.28 0.07 10.79
N ILE A 323 -2.06 0.72 9.91
CA ILE A 323 -2.72 2.00 10.21
C ILE A 323 -4.09 2.11 9.56
N GLY A 324 -4.99 2.88 10.17
CA GLY A 324 -6.28 3.28 9.60
C GLY A 324 -7.45 2.59 10.28
N GLY A 325 -8.22 3.37 11.05
CA GLY A 325 -9.40 2.89 11.77
C GLY A 325 -9.11 1.86 12.88
N ILE A 326 -7.86 1.76 13.34
CA ILE A 326 -7.46 0.86 14.41
C ILE A 326 -7.76 1.49 15.77
N ASP A 327 -8.44 0.73 16.62
CA ASP A 327 -8.70 1.04 18.02
C ASP A 327 -8.49 -0.20 18.91
N LEU A 328 -8.84 -0.10 20.19
CA LEU A 328 -8.66 -1.20 21.15
C LEU A 328 -9.48 -2.44 20.82
N GLN A 329 -10.64 -2.30 20.16
CA GLN A 329 -11.54 -3.42 19.87
C GLN A 329 -10.95 -4.31 18.77
N VAL A 330 -10.41 -3.69 17.72
CA VAL A 330 -9.86 -4.42 16.55
C VAL A 330 -8.36 -4.72 16.65
N LEU A 331 -7.65 -4.12 17.61
CA LEU A 331 -6.20 -4.32 17.78
C LEU A 331 -5.80 -5.80 17.89
N PRO A 332 -6.49 -6.68 18.65
CA PRO A 332 -6.09 -8.09 18.73
C PRO A 332 -6.09 -8.80 17.37
N GLU A 333 -7.09 -8.52 16.52
CA GLU A 333 -7.19 -9.10 15.17
C GLU A 333 -6.11 -8.56 14.24
N VAL A 334 -5.75 -7.28 14.37
CA VAL A 334 -4.63 -6.67 13.66
C VAL A 334 -3.31 -7.35 14.05
N LEU A 335 -3.05 -7.52 15.35
CA LEU A 335 -1.82 -8.15 15.83
C LEU A 335 -1.74 -9.64 15.46
N ALA A 336 -2.88 -10.33 15.37
CA ALA A 336 -2.95 -11.73 14.93
C ALA A 336 -2.48 -11.92 13.47
N THR A 337 -2.42 -10.86 12.66
CA THR A 337 -1.80 -10.92 11.31
C THR A 337 -0.28 -11.07 11.35
N GLY A 338 0.36 -10.87 12.51
CA GLY A 338 1.81 -10.88 12.70
C GLY A 338 2.46 -9.49 12.64
N VAL A 339 1.71 -8.43 12.36
CA VAL A 339 2.27 -7.06 12.31
C VAL A 339 2.86 -6.65 13.66
N GLY A 340 4.08 -6.11 13.65
CA GLY A 340 4.81 -5.73 14.86
C GLY A 340 4.47 -4.35 15.43
N CYS A 341 3.62 -3.58 14.74
CA CYS A 341 3.28 -2.21 15.11
C CYS A 341 1.88 -1.85 14.60
N ALA A 342 1.11 -1.12 15.42
CA ALA A 342 -0.16 -0.55 15.02
C ALA A 342 -0.21 0.95 15.35
N ALA A 343 -0.46 1.76 14.33
CA ALA A 343 -0.62 3.19 14.46
C ALA A 343 -2.08 3.59 14.64
N VAL A 344 -2.30 4.50 15.59
CA VAL A 344 -3.63 4.96 16.01
C VAL A 344 -3.67 6.48 16.07
N VAL A 345 -4.85 7.06 15.83
CA VAL A 345 -5.07 8.51 15.97
C VAL A 345 -6.15 8.73 17.02
N ARG A 346 -7.41 8.53 16.62
CA ARG A 346 -8.60 8.84 17.41
C ARG A 346 -8.72 7.99 18.67
N ALA A 347 -8.25 6.74 18.64
CA ALA A 347 -8.22 5.87 19.82
C ALA A 347 -7.43 6.45 21.00
N VAL A 348 -6.55 7.43 20.75
CA VAL A 348 -5.83 8.18 21.80
C VAL A 348 -6.36 9.62 21.89
N THR A 349 -6.47 10.33 20.77
CA THR A 349 -6.77 11.78 20.78
C THR A 349 -8.22 12.12 21.13
N GLU A 350 -9.15 11.17 20.96
CA GLU A 350 -10.58 11.33 21.26
C GLU A 350 -11.01 10.48 22.48
N ALA A 351 -10.07 9.85 23.17
CA ALA A 351 -10.36 9.10 24.40
C ALA A 351 -10.70 10.06 25.54
N SER A 352 -11.67 9.66 26.38
CA SER A 352 -12.02 10.40 27.61
C SER A 352 -10.86 10.44 28.61
N ASP A 353 -10.10 9.34 28.70
CA ASP A 353 -8.85 9.24 29.43
C ASP A 353 -7.74 8.70 28.51
N PRO A 354 -6.92 9.60 27.92
CA PRO A 354 -5.84 9.20 27.03
C PRO A 354 -4.77 8.31 27.69
N ALA A 355 -4.52 8.46 28.99
CA ALA A 355 -3.51 7.65 29.69
C ALA A 355 -4.01 6.20 29.85
N ALA A 356 -5.27 6.02 30.25
CA ALA A 356 -5.89 4.70 30.32
C ALA A 356 -5.98 4.04 28.93
N ALA A 357 -6.34 4.80 27.89
CA ALA A 357 -6.40 4.30 26.52
C ALA A 357 -5.03 3.83 26.02
N VAL A 358 -3.97 4.62 26.23
CA VAL A 358 -2.59 4.24 25.90
C VAL A 358 -2.18 2.97 26.65
N SER A 359 -2.44 2.89 27.95
CA SER A 359 -2.11 1.72 28.76
C SER A 359 -2.79 0.45 28.23
N ALA A 360 -4.08 0.52 27.94
CA ALA A 360 -4.84 -0.60 27.39
C ALA A 360 -4.32 -1.06 26.02
N LEU A 361 -3.99 -0.10 25.14
CA LEU A 361 -3.42 -0.40 23.82
C LEU A 361 -2.02 -1.03 23.93
N GLN A 362 -1.16 -0.51 24.81
CA GLN A 362 0.20 -1.04 25.01
C GLN A 362 0.18 -2.49 25.53
N GLN A 363 -0.76 -2.85 26.40
CA GLN A 363 -0.93 -4.23 26.89
C GLN A 363 -1.20 -5.24 25.77
N GLY A 364 -1.71 -4.79 24.61
CA GLY A 364 -1.89 -5.64 23.43
C GLY A 364 -0.57 -6.14 22.84
N PHE A 365 0.52 -5.39 23.01
CA PHE A 365 1.84 -5.70 22.42
C PHE A 365 2.76 -6.50 23.37
N THR A 366 2.39 -6.61 24.64
CA THR A 366 3.16 -7.36 25.66
C THR A 366 2.76 -8.82 25.77
N ARG A 367 1.78 -9.27 24.97
CA ARG A 367 1.36 -10.66 24.83
C ARG A 367 2.08 -11.29 23.66
#